data_AF-A0AB39AWI3-F1
#
_entry.id   AF-A0AB39AWI3-F1
#
_cell.length_a   1.000
_cell.length_b   1.000
_cell.length_c   1.000
_cell.angle_alpha   90.00
_cell.angle_beta   90.00
_cell.angle_gamma   90.00
#
_symmetry.space_group_name_H-M   'P 1'
#
loop_
_entity.id
_entity.type
_entity.pdbx_description
1 polymer ?
#
loop_
_entity_poly.entity_id
_entity_poly.type
_entity_poly.pdbx_seq_one_letter_code
_entity_poly.pdbx_strand_id
1 'polypeptide(L)'
;MPTYDVVISFAGEDREIAAAIASNLVTRGINVFYDEYEQANLWGKDLYVHLTKIYRDDSKYCLMLISENYAKKQWTNHERKAAQARAFQENSEYILPLRLDDAEIEGVLGTTGYIDYRHSSLEKIISMLAEKVFLFNKENNISYDLVSAESVFKNALDFKGQRAYRDKDMVTNCPTCNEKQNLSEATMSLSDDDTLYTCKNGCQTILVISRPGETAWPGRGFRLKDYVFRNASDITIQTEYMQLAMLIPASKSALMKVQSNS
;
A
#
# COMPACT_ATOMS: atom_id res chain seq x y z
N MET A 1 3.77 10.07 -4.75
CA MET A 1 2.37 9.72 -4.51
C MET A 1 2.25 9.27 -3.06
N PRO A 2 1.09 9.42 -2.42
CA PRO A 2 0.88 8.94 -1.06
C PRO A 2 1.24 7.46 -0.99
N THR A 3 1.93 7.06 0.08
CA THR A 3 2.33 5.66 0.27
C THR A 3 1.11 4.80 0.62
N TYR A 4 0.16 5.35 1.37
CA TYR A 4 -1.05 4.68 1.85
C TYR A 4 -2.32 5.28 1.23
N ASP A 5 -3.36 4.48 1.11
CA ASP A 5 -4.68 4.96 0.72
C ASP A 5 -5.40 5.56 1.92
N VAL A 6 -5.35 4.85 3.05
CA VAL A 6 -6.00 5.26 4.30
C VAL A 6 -5.01 5.11 5.44
N VAL A 7 -4.85 6.14 6.25
CA VAL A 7 -4.21 6.04 7.58
C VAL A 7 -5.30 6.02 8.63
N ILE A 8 -5.21 5.13 9.62
CA ILE A 8 -6.18 5.08 10.72
C ILE A 8 -5.57 5.77 11.95
N SER A 9 -6.22 6.83 12.42
CA SER A 9 -5.89 7.51 13.67
C SER A 9 -6.88 7.14 14.75
N PHE A 10 -6.40 6.58 15.87
CA PHE A 10 -7.26 6.04 16.92
C PHE A 10 -6.57 6.08 18.29
N ALA A 11 -7.35 6.01 19.38
CA ALA A 11 -6.81 5.83 20.72
C ALA A 11 -6.53 4.35 20.96
N GLY A 12 -5.55 4.01 21.80
CA GLY A 12 -5.21 2.61 22.05
C GLY A 12 -6.39 1.76 22.54
N GLU A 13 -7.38 2.37 23.17
CA GLU A 13 -8.64 1.75 23.61
C GLU A 13 -9.58 1.37 22.46
N ASP A 14 -9.52 2.07 21.34
CA ASP A 14 -10.41 1.86 20.18
C ASP A 14 -9.79 0.87 19.16
N ARG A 15 -8.74 0.15 19.59
CA ARG A 15 -7.89 -0.71 18.75
C ARG A 15 -8.65 -1.84 18.08
N GLU A 16 -9.59 -2.46 18.77
CA GLU A 16 -10.39 -3.55 18.18
C GLU A 16 -11.17 -3.07 16.95
N ILE A 17 -11.72 -1.85 17.01
CA ILE A 17 -12.45 -1.23 15.90
C ILE A 17 -11.47 -0.88 14.77
N ALA A 18 -10.32 -0.29 15.11
CA ALA A 18 -9.27 0.04 14.15
C ALA A 18 -8.78 -1.19 13.38
N ALA A 19 -8.50 -2.29 14.08
CA ALA A 19 -8.05 -3.55 13.51
C ALA A 19 -9.11 -4.20 12.61
N ALA A 20 -10.38 -4.16 13.02
CA ALA A 20 -11.49 -4.67 12.22
C ALA A 20 -11.63 -3.89 10.91
N ILE A 21 -11.47 -2.56 10.96
CA ILE A 21 -11.52 -1.73 9.75
C ILE A 21 -10.31 -1.97 8.86
N ALA A 22 -9.10 -1.95 9.42
CA ALA A 22 -7.85 -2.15 8.69
C ALA A 22 -7.87 -3.49 7.93
N SER A 23 -8.21 -4.58 8.60
CA SER A 23 -8.26 -5.91 7.98
C SER A 23 -9.26 -5.99 6.83
N ASN A 24 -10.45 -5.40 6.98
CA ASN A 24 -11.47 -5.41 5.91
C ASN A 24 -11.13 -4.49 4.73
N LEU A 25 -10.36 -3.43 4.94
CA LEU A 25 -9.86 -2.60 3.83
C LEU A 25 -8.74 -3.31 3.08
N VAL A 26 -7.81 -3.95 3.80
CA VAL A 26 -6.72 -4.72 3.21
C VAL A 26 -7.25 -5.87 2.35
N THR A 27 -8.31 -6.57 2.77
CA THR A 27 -8.94 -7.63 1.95
C THR A 27 -9.62 -7.11 0.67
N ARG A 28 -9.76 -5.79 0.51
CA ARG A 28 -10.28 -5.13 -0.69
C ARG A 28 -9.19 -4.48 -1.55
N GLY A 29 -7.92 -4.73 -1.25
CA GLY A 29 -6.78 -4.13 -1.97
C GLY A 29 -6.64 -2.62 -1.75
N ILE A 30 -6.85 -2.19 -0.50
CA ILE A 30 -6.69 -0.81 -0.08
C ILE A 30 -5.51 -0.73 0.88
N ASN A 31 -4.60 0.20 0.61
CA ASN A 31 -3.40 0.30 1.41
C ASN A 31 -3.66 1.05 2.71
N VAL A 32 -3.51 0.36 3.83
CA VAL A 32 -3.80 0.93 5.15
C VAL A 32 -2.55 1.05 6.00
N PHE A 33 -2.28 2.26 6.48
CA PHE A 33 -1.38 2.44 7.62
C PHE A 33 -2.14 2.16 8.93
N TYR A 34 -1.68 1.13 9.63
CA TYR A 34 -2.13 0.72 10.95
C TYR A 34 -0.90 0.37 11.79
N ASP A 35 -0.83 0.90 13.02
CA ASP A 35 0.40 0.90 13.83
C ASP A 35 0.96 -0.50 14.11
N GLU A 36 0.11 -1.53 14.24
CA GLU A 36 0.56 -2.91 14.43
C GLU A 36 1.23 -3.52 13.21
N TYR A 37 0.80 -3.13 12.00
CA TYR A 37 1.43 -3.60 10.77
C TYR A 37 2.84 -3.03 10.59
N GLU A 38 3.16 -1.94 11.30
CA GLU A 38 4.39 -1.17 11.16
C GLU A 38 5.29 -1.25 12.40
N GLN A 39 5.03 -2.15 13.36
CA GLN A 39 5.77 -2.21 14.63
C GLN A 39 7.29 -2.26 14.46
N ALA A 40 7.79 -3.09 13.55
CA ALA A 40 9.24 -3.18 13.27
C ALA A 40 9.81 -1.89 12.68
N ASN A 41 9.01 -1.16 11.90
CA ASN A 41 9.40 0.10 11.26
C ASN A 41 9.29 1.29 12.24
N LEU A 42 8.38 1.22 13.21
CA LEU A 42 8.18 2.22 14.25
C LEU A 42 9.15 2.06 15.43
N TRP A 43 9.73 0.88 15.61
CA TRP A 43 10.63 0.59 16.72
C TRP A 43 11.86 1.49 16.73
N GLY A 44 12.01 2.31 17.77
CA GLY A 44 13.13 3.23 17.98
C GLY A 44 12.98 4.58 17.28
N LYS A 45 11.89 4.82 16.55
CA LYS A 45 11.59 6.13 15.95
C LYS A 45 10.86 7.04 16.93
N ASP A 46 11.03 8.34 16.73
CA ASP A 46 10.11 9.31 17.29
C ASP A 46 8.74 9.16 16.60
N LEU A 47 7.82 8.48 17.28
CA LEU A 47 6.48 8.20 16.80
C LEU A 47 5.74 9.48 16.42
N TYR A 48 5.96 10.58 17.13
CA TYR A 48 5.25 11.84 16.87
C TYR A 48 5.67 12.46 15.54
N VAL A 49 6.98 12.57 15.30
CA VAL A 49 7.49 13.11 14.02
C VAL A 49 7.10 12.20 12.86
N HIS A 50 7.16 10.88 13.06
CA HIS A 50 6.87 9.92 12.00
C HIS A 50 5.37 9.88 11.65
N LEU A 51 4.50 9.82 12.64
CA LEU A 51 3.05 9.84 12.45
C LEU A 51 2.58 11.15 11.82
N THR A 52 3.13 12.30 12.25
CA THR A 52 2.78 13.61 11.67
C THR A 52 3.08 13.67 10.17
N LYS A 53 4.20 13.09 9.74
CA LYS A 53 4.54 13.00 8.32
C LYS A 53 3.55 12.11 7.57
N ILE A 54 3.19 10.97 8.15
CA ILE A 54 2.25 10.03 7.53
C ILE A 54 0.86 10.65 7.39
N TYR A 55 0.39 11.33 8.44
CA TYR A 55 -0.89 12.06 8.47
C TYR A 55 -0.92 13.30 7.57
N ARG A 56 0.21 13.72 6.99
CA ARG A 56 0.26 14.92 6.13
C ARG A 56 0.56 14.58 4.68
N ASP A 57 1.58 13.75 4.47
CA ASP A 57 2.23 13.63 3.16
C ASP A 57 2.12 12.23 2.55
N ASP A 58 1.90 11.19 3.38
CA ASP A 58 2.02 9.80 2.94
C ASP A 58 0.69 9.04 2.85
N SER A 59 -0.49 9.66 3.03
CA SER A 59 -1.78 9.01 2.77
C SER A 59 -2.77 9.82 1.93
N LYS A 60 -3.72 9.16 1.24
CA LYS A 60 -4.81 9.84 0.49
C LYS A 60 -5.89 10.36 1.43
N TYR A 61 -6.24 9.57 2.44
CA TYR A 61 -7.20 9.92 3.49
C TYR A 61 -6.68 9.54 4.87
N CYS A 62 -7.18 10.23 5.90
CA CYS A 62 -7.02 9.87 7.30
C CYS A 62 -8.39 9.58 7.93
N LEU A 63 -8.62 8.31 8.26
CA LEU A 63 -9.77 7.89 9.03
C LEU A 63 -9.50 8.15 10.52
N MET A 64 -10.25 9.07 11.11
CA MET A 64 -10.10 9.43 12.51
C MET A 64 -11.21 8.80 13.34
N LEU A 65 -10.84 7.87 14.21
CA LEU A 65 -11.74 7.29 15.22
C LEU A 65 -11.87 8.27 16.38
N ILE A 66 -12.97 9.02 16.39
CA ILE A 66 -13.25 10.03 17.40
C ILE A 66 -13.92 9.37 18.59
N SER A 67 -13.24 9.42 19.74
CA SER A 67 -13.74 9.00 21.04
C SER A 67 -13.26 9.95 22.14
N GLU A 68 -13.85 9.86 23.32
CA GLU A 68 -13.35 10.55 24.52
C GLU A 68 -11.89 10.16 24.82
N ASN A 69 -11.53 8.89 24.59
CA ASN A 69 -10.17 8.39 24.81
C ASN A 69 -9.19 9.05 23.83
N TYR A 70 -9.61 9.23 22.57
CA TYR A 70 -8.84 9.95 21.56
C TYR A 70 -8.61 11.41 21.98
N ALA A 71 -9.68 12.10 22.39
CA ALA A 71 -9.60 13.48 22.87
C ALA A 71 -8.68 13.64 24.09
N LYS A 72 -8.66 12.66 25.00
CA LYS A 72 -7.82 12.70 26.21
C LYS A 72 -6.36 12.31 25.96
N LYS A 73 -6.06 11.35 25.10
CA LYS A 73 -4.70 10.79 24.98
C LYS A 73 -3.89 11.28 23.79
N GLN A 74 -4.52 11.30 22.61
CA GLN A 74 -3.86 11.75 21.38
C GLN A 74 -3.80 13.28 21.34
N TRP A 75 -4.80 13.95 21.93
CA TRP A 75 -4.96 15.39 21.84
C TRP A 75 -4.37 16.19 23.02
N THR A 76 -3.80 15.62 24.08
CA THR A 76 -3.62 16.38 25.35
C THR A 76 -2.55 17.49 25.37
N ASN A 77 -1.56 17.47 24.49
CA ASN A 77 -0.48 18.47 24.53
C ASN A 77 -0.87 19.72 23.73
N HIS A 78 -1.02 20.88 24.39
CA HIS A 78 -1.46 22.15 23.78
C HIS A 78 -0.69 22.54 22.51
N GLU A 79 0.62 22.30 22.46
CA GLU A 79 1.42 22.60 21.27
C GLU A 79 1.13 21.62 20.12
N ARG A 80 0.88 20.34 20.45
CA ARG A 80 0.49 19.30 19.49
C ARG A 80 -0.92 19.54 18.96
N LYS A 81 -1.87 19.95 19.83
CA LYS A 81 -3.23 20.35 19.44
C LYS A 81 -3.22 21.43 18.38
N ALA A 82 -2.45 22.50 18.59
CA ALA A 82 -2.42 23.63 17.67
C ALA A 82 -1.86 23.24 16.29
N ALA A 83 -0.79 22.42 16.26
CA ALA A 83 -0.19 21.95 15.01
C ALA A 83 -1.11 21.00 14.24
N GLN A 84 -1.75 20.05 14.93
CA GLN A 84 -2.66 19.08 14.31
C GLN A 84 -3.98 19.72 13.88
N ALA A 85 -4.59 20.57 14.72
CA ALA A 85 -5.80 21.30 14.38
C ALA A 85 -5.62 22.15 13.11
N ARG A 86 -4.46 22.82 12.98
CA ARG A 86 -4.15 23.60 11.78
C ARG A 86 -4.01 22.72 10.54
N ALA A 87 -3.30 21.60 10.65
CA ALA A 87 -3.15 20.65 9.55
C ALA A 87 -4.50 20.10 9.06
N PHE A 88 -5.45 19.87 9.98
CA PHE A 88 -6.79 19.39 9.65
C PHE A 88 -7.71 20.46 9.07
N GLN A 89 -7.59 21.71 9.53
CA GLN A 89 -8.33 22.83 8.94
C GLN A 89 -7.90 23.14 7.50
N GLU A 90 -6.60 23.02 7.20
CA GLU A 90 -6.08 23.29 5.87
C GLU A 90 -6.46 22.21 4.84
N ASN A 91 -6.92 21.02 5.27
CA ASN A 91 -7.19 19.87 4.39
C ASN A 91 -8.46 19.11 4.79
N SER A 92 -9.61 19.79 4.81
CA SER A 92 -10.86 19.26 5.38
C SER A 92 -11.39 17.97 4.71
N GLU A 93 -11.15 17.76 3.42
CA GLU A 93 -11.59 16.54 2.71
C GLU A 93 -10.67 15.33 2.92
N TYR A 94 -9.45 15.56 3.41
CA TYR A 94 -8.50 14.50 3.75
C TYR A 94 -8.93 13.72 5.01
N ILE A 95 -9.55 14.41 5.97
CA ILE A 95 -10.01 13.80 7.22
C ILE A 95 -11.39 13.19 7.02
N LEU A 96 -11.51 11.92 7.39
CA LEU A 96 -12.76 11.16 7.42
C LEU A 96 -13.11 10.87 8.89
N PRO A 97 -13.96 11.69 9.53
CA PRO A 97 -14.35 11.47 10.93
C PRO A 97 -15.29 10.27 11.05
N LEU A 98 -14.92 9.32 11.93
CA LEU A 98 -15.76 8.22 12.36
C LEU A 98 -15.98 8.32 13.87
N ARG A 99 -17.18 8.73 14.28
CA ARG A 99 -17.52 8.95 15.69
C ARG A 99 -17.88 7.64 16.36
N LEU A 100 -17.19 7.33 17.45
CA LEU A 100 -17.46 6.20 18.33
C LEU A 100 -18.35 6.62 19.51
N ASP A 101 -18.26 7.89 19.89
CA ASP A 101 -19.08 8.56 20.90
C ASP A 101 -19.33 10.03 20.52
N ASP A 102 -19.85 10.82 21.46
CA ASP A 102 -20.20 12.23 21.26
C ASP A 102 -19.04 13.20 21.55
N ALA A 103 -17.80 12.70 21.68
CA ALA A 103 -16.64 13.55 21.88
C ALA A 103 -16.45 14.55 20.73
N GLU A 104 -15.90 15.70 21.09
CA GLU A 104 -15.53 16.77 20.17
C GLU A 104 -14.00 16.93 20.13
N ILE A 105 -13.48 17.13 18.92
CA ILE A 105 -12.05 17.36 18.69
C ILE A 105 -11.87 18.78 18.15
N GLU A 106 -11.11 19.59 18.87
CA GLU A 106 -10.73 20.93 18.42
C GLU A 106 -10.01 20.83 17.06
N GLY A 107 -10.50 21.53 16.03
CA GLY A 107 -9.91 21.49 14.68
C GLY A 107 -10.68 20.63 13.68
N VAL A 108 -11.55 19.72 14.15
CA VAL A 108 -12.60 19.12 13.30
C VAL A 108 -13.84 19.99 13.41
N LEU A 109 -14.15 20.74 12.36
CA LEU A 109 -15.30 21.64 12.36
C LEU A 109 -16.61 20.85 12.50
N GLY A 110 -17.58 21.37 13.25
CA GLY A 110 -18.89 20.73 13.39
C GLY A 110 -19.69 20.62 12.08
N THR A 111 -19.26 21.34 11.04
CA THR A 111 -19.81 21.26 9.68
C THR A 111 -19.17 20.16 8.83
N THR A 112 -18.09 19.53 9.30
CA THR A 112 -17.45 18.41 8.60
C THR A 112 -18.38 17.20 8.65
N GLY A 113 -18.70 16.62 7.49
CA GLY A 113 -19.48 15.39 7.40
C GLY A 113 -18.77 14.25 8.13
N TYR A 114 -19.50 13.51 8.95
CA TYR A 114 -18.98 12.38 9.72
C TYR A 114 -19.84 11.14 9.53
N ILE A 115 -19.28 9.98 9.85
CA ILE A 115 -20.03 8.74 10.01
C ILE A 115 -20.13 8.43 11.51
N ASP A 116 -21.31 8.06 11.98
CA ASP A 116 -21.50 7.56 13.33
C ASP A 116 -21.40 6.03 13.32
N TYR A 117 -20.40 5.49 14.01
CA TYR A 117 -20.15 4.05 14.11
C TYR A 117 -21.28 3.31 14.82
N ARG A 118 -21.96 3.97 15.77
CA ARG A 118 -23.08 3.39 16.55
C ARG A 118 -24.32 3.16 15.68
N HIS A 119 -24.40 3.84 14.55
CA HIS A 119 -25.55 3.81 13.62
C HIS A 119 -25.20 3.26 12.24
N SER A 120 -23.98 2.78 12.02
CA SER A 120 -23.50 2.27 10.74
C SER A 120 -22.90 0.88 10.91
N SER A 121 -23.24 -0.06 10.02
CA SER A 121 -22.57 -1.36 10.02
C SER A 121 -21.12 -1.22 9.55
N LEU A 122 -20.25 -2.09 10.05
CA LEU A 122 -18.85 -2.16 9.61
C LEU A 122 -18.75 -2.28 8.09
N GLU A 123 -19.50 -3.19 7.47
CA GLU A 123 -19.51 -3.39 6.01
C GLU A 123 -19.83 -2.10 5.22
N LYS A 124 -20.78 -1.30 5.72
CA LYS A 124 -21.14 -0.02 5.10
C LYS A 124 -19.99 0.97 5.19
N ILE A 125 -19.33 1.07 6.35
CA ILE A 125 -18.15 1.93 6.57
C ILE A 125 -17.04 1.54 5.59
N ILE A 126 -16.73 0.25 5.48
CA ILE A 126 -15.70 -0.27 4.57
C ILE A 126 -16.03 0.07 3.12
N SER A 127 -17.29 -0.10 2.71
CA SER A 127 -17.71 0.20 1.34
C SER A 127 -17.61 1.69 1.02
N MET A 128 -17.96 2.58 1.95
CA MET A 128 -17.80 4.03 1.77
C MET A 128 -16.33 4.45 1.71
N LEU A 129 -15.46 3.84 2.52
CA LEU A 129 -14.02 4.08 2.47
C LEU A 129 -13.40 3.61 1.15
N ALA A 130 -13.79 2.42 0.68
CA ALA A 130 -13.37 1.90 -0.62
C ALA A 130 -13.82 2.81 -1.77
N GLU A 131 -15.06 3.31 -1.73
CA GLU A 131 -15.58 4.25 -2.71
C GLU A 131 -14.78 5.56 -2.73
N LYS A 132 -14.45 6.12 -1.57
CA LYS A 132 -13.58 7.31 -1.46
C LYS A 132 -12.23 7.10 -2.14
N VAL A 133 -11.56 5.99 -1.84
CA VAL A 133 -10.26 5.65 -2.45
C VAL A 133 -10.40 5.46 -3.96
N PHE A 134 -11.45 4.77 -4.41
CA PHE A 134 -11.72 4.57 -5.83
C PHE A 134 -11.95 5.88 -6.58
N LEU A 135 -12.74 6.80 -6.03
CA LEU A 135 -13.01 8.10 -6.64
C LEU A 135 -11.75 8.95 -6.72
N PHE A 136 -10.97 9.01 -5.64
CA PHE A 136 -9.66 9.68 -5.65
C PHE A 136 -8.78 9.13 -6.77
N ASN A 137 -8.72 7.80 -6.88
CA ASN A 137 -7.92 7.14 -7.91
C ASN A 137 -8.38 7.53 -9.31
N LYS A 138 -9.69 7.49 -9.57
CA LYS A 138 -10.28 7.89 -10.84
C LYS A 138 -9.97 9.35 -11.21
N GLU A 139 -10.13 10.27 -10.28
CA GLU A 139 -9.89 11.70 -10.49
C GLU A 139 -8.42 12.02 -10.76
N ASN A 140 -7.52 11.23 -10.17
CA ASN A 140 -6.07 11.38 -10.32
C ASN A 140 -5.47 10.47 -11.40
N ASN A 141 -6.31 9.82 -12.24
CA ASN A 141 -5.89 8.89 -13.29
C ASN A 141 -5.00 7.73 -12.78
N ILE A 142 -5.30 7.25 -11.56
CA ILE A 142 -4.69 6.08 -10.95
C ILE A 142 -5.57 4.86 -11.29
N SER A 143 -5.07 3.96 -12.14
CA SER A 143 -5.76 2.74 -12.55
C SER A 143 -5.12 1.48 -11.93
N TYR A 144 -5.93 0.50 -11.52
CA TYR A 144 -5.47 -0.84 -11.09
C TYR A 144 -5.32 -1.76 -12.31
N ASP A 145 -4.54 -1.32 -13.30
CA ASP A 145 -4.19 -2.14 -14.45
C ASP A 145 -3.10 -3.15 -14.09
N LEU A 146 -3.07 -4.25 -14.84
CA LEU A 146 -1.90 -5.12 -14.90
C LEU A 146 -0.66 -4.28 -15.18
N VAL A 147 0.30 -4.28 -14.24
CA VAL A 147 1.55 -3.53 -14.40
C VAL A 147 2.60 -4.49 -14.90
N SER A 148 3.02 -4.32 -16.15
CA SER A 148 4.09 -5.14 -16.71
C SER A 148 5.47 -4.75 -16.16
N ALA A 149 6.42 -5.69 -16.14
CA ALA A 149 7.79 -5.45 -15.74
C ALA A 149 8.43 -4.34 -16.59
N GLU A 150 8.21 -4.37 -17.90
CA GLU A 150 8.64 -3.32 -18.82
C GLU A 150 8.10 -1.94 -18.45
N SER A 151 6.84 -1.84 -18.02
CA SER A 151 6.24 -0.57 -17.60
C SER A 151 6.91 -0.05 -16.34
N VAL A 152 7.23 -0.94 -15.38
CA VAL A 152 7.99 -0.54 -14.19
C VAL A 152 9.38 -0.05 -14.56
N PHE A 153 10.13 -0.79 -15.36
CA PHE A 153 11.48 -0.40 -15.75
C PHE A 153 11.49 0.92 -16.55
N LYS A 154 10.55 1.08 -17.48
CA LYS A 154 10.35 2.32 -18.25
C LYS A 154 10.12 3.53 -17.34
N ASN A 155 9.36 3.35 -16.27
CA ASN A 155 9.07 4.42 -15.32
C ASN A 155 10.19 4.61 -14.30
N ALA A 156 10.94 3.56 -13.96
CA ALA A 156 11.97 3.59 -12.93
C ALA A 156 13.33 4.11 -13.41
N LEU A 157 13.69 3.86 -14.67
CA LEU A 157 15.00 4.19 -15.22
C LEU A 157 14.91 5.27 -16.30
N ASP A 158 15.94 6.12 -16.38
CA ASP A 158 16.15 7.01 -17.52
C ASP A 158 17.01 6.30 -18.57
N PHE A 159 16.43 6.06 -19.74
CA PHE A 159 17.11 5.36 -20.84
C PHE A 159 17.95 6.29 -21.72
N LYS A 160 18.00 7.61 -21.49
CA LYS A 160 18.84 8.57 -22.25
C LYS A 160 18.75 8.41 -23.77
N GLY A 161 17.53 8.18 -24.29
CA GLY A 161 17.27 7.98 -25.72
C GLY A 161 17.50 6.55 -26.23
N GLN A 162 17.96 5.62 -25.38
CA GLN A 162 17.95 4.19 -25.67
C GLN A 162 16.54 3.61 -25.52
N ARG A 163 16.33 2.43 -26.11
CA ARG A 163 15.07 1.71 -26.00
C ARG A 163 14.88 1.18 -24.57
N ALA A 164 13.70 1.38 -24.00
CA ALA A 164 13.31 0.76 -22.73
C ALA A 164 13.33 -0.77 -22.82
N TYR A 165 13.65 -1.43 -21.70
CA TYR A 165 13.57 -2.89 -21.58
C TYR A 165 12.12 -3.35 -21.76
N ARG A 166 11.94 -4.45 -22.50
CA ARG A 166 10.65 -5.13 -22.66
C ARG A 166 10.62 -6.41 -21.86
N ASP A 167 9.43 -6.93 -21.60
CA ASP A 167 9.26 -8.23 -20.91
C ASP A 167 9.95 -9.37 -21.67
N LYS A 168 10.07 -9.26 -23.00
CA LYS A 168 10.79 -10.22 -23.83
C LYS A 168 12.32 -10.16 -23.72
N ASP A 169 12.85 -9.08 -23.14
CA ASP A 169 14.27 -8.89 -22.90
C ASP A 169 14.67 -9.43 -21.52
N MET A 170 13.70 -9.95 -20.74
CA MET A 170 13.86 -10.46 -19.38
C MET A 170 13.59 -11.96 -19.35
N VAL A 171 14.62 -12.74 -18.99
CA VAL A 171 14.60 -14.21 -19.02
C VAL A 171 14.66 -14.77 -17.61
N THR A 172 13.83 -15.76 -17.31
CA THR A 172 13.84 -16.49 -16.04
C THR A 172 13.51 -17.97 -16.24
N ASN A 173 13.69 -18.77 -15.18
CA ASN A 173 13.38 -20.19 -15.17
C ASN A 173 12.25 -20.48 -14.19
N CYS A 174 11.27 -21.29 -14.58
CA CYS A 174 10.25 -21.79 -13.67
C CYS A 174 10.84 -22.84 -12.71
N PRO A 175 10.80 -22.66 -11.38
CA PRO A 175 11.35 -23.66 -10.45
C PRO A 175 10.61 -25.02 -10.45
N THR A 176 9.38 -25.10 -10.99
CA THR A 176 8.59 -26.35 -11.00
C THR A 176 8.95 -27.22 -12.19
N CYS A 177 8.96 -26.65 -13.40
CA CYS A 177 9.16 -27.40 -14.64
C CYS A 177 10.54 -27.15 -15.28
N ASN A 178 11.37 -26.30 -14.67
CA ASN A 178 12.69 -25.86 -15.18
C ASN A 178 12.66 -25.21 -16.58
N GLU A 179 11.48 -24.86 -17.07
CA GLU A 179 11.32 -24.18 -18.35
C GLU A 179 11.94 -22.79 -18.28
N LYS A 180 12.85 -22.52 -19.21
CA LYS A 180 13.45 -21.20 -19.44
C LYS A 180 12.54 -20.41 -20.38
N GLN A 181 12.09 -19.24 -19.94
CA GLN A 181 11.13 -18.43 -20.68
C GLN A 181 11.40 -16.94 -20.50
N ASN A 182 10.93 -16.15 -21.45
CA ASN A 182 10.83 -14.71 -21.31
C ASN A 182 9.60 -14.34 -20.47
N LEU A 183 9.63 -13.20 -19.78
CA LEU A 183 8.45 -12.74 -19.05
C LEU A 183 7.25 -12.47 -19.97
N SER A 184 7.49 -12.13 -21.23
CA SER A 184 6.42 -11.93 -22.22
C SER A 184 5.68 -13.21 -22.62
N GLU A 185 6.24 -14.38 -22.31
CA GLU A 185 5.58 -15.68 -22.54
C GLU A 185 4.69 -16.09 -21.34
N ALA A 186 4.82 -15.41 -20.21
CA ALA A 186 4.07 -15.70 -19.00
C ALA A 186 2.61 -15.20 -19.11
N THR A 187 1.70 -15.90 -18.45
CA THR A 187 0.32 -15.42 -18.29
C THR A 187 0.29 -14.42 -17.15
N MET A 188 -0.20 -13.21 -17.42
CA MET A 188 -0.35 -12.17 -16.41
C MET A 188 -1.77 -12.17 -15.83
N SER A 189 -1.87 -12.02 -14.51
CA SER A 189 -3.15 -11.89 -13.80
C SER A 189 -3.00 -10.96 -12.60
N LEU A 190 -4.12 -10.37 -12.16
CA LEU A 190 -4.18 -9.62 -10.92
C LEU A 190 -4.52 -10.57 -9.76
N SER A 191 -3.87 -10.37 -8.62
CA SER A 191 -4.22 -10.98 -7.34
C SER A 191 -4.09 -9.93 -6.26
N ASP A 192 -5.22 -9.44 -5.73
CA ASP A 192 -5.28 -8.22 -4.92
C ASP A 192 -4.59 -7.07 -5.68
N ASP A 193 -3.56 -6.45 -5.10
CA ASP A 193 -2.82 -5.33 -5.70
C ASP A 193 -1.58 -5.76 -6.50
N ASP A 194 -1.35 -7.07 -6.58
CA ASP A 194 -0.17 -7.64 -7.21
C ASP A 194 -0.45 -8.06 -8.66
N THR A 195 0.50 -7.73 -9.55
CA THR A 195 0.56 -8.36 -10.86
C THR A 195 1.38 -9.63 -10.77
N LEU A 196 0.71 -10.77 -10.98
CA LEU A 196 1.33 -12.09 -11.01
C LEU A 196 1.70 -12.46 -12.45
N TYR A 197 2.93 -12.90 -12.63
CA TYR A 197 3.41 -13.58 -13.82
C TYR A 197 3.42 -15.07 -13.54
N THR A 198 2.60 -15.84 -14.25
CA THR A 198 2.54 -17.30 -14.15
C THR A 198 3.31 -17.91 -15.31
N CYS A 199 4.12 -18.95 -15.03
CA CYS A 199 4.82 -19.69 -16.08
C CYS A 199 3.90 -20.05 -17.25
N LYS A 200 4.42 -20.00 -18.49
CA LYS A 200 3.66 -20.32 -19.72
C LYS A 200 3.00 -21.71 -19.71
N ASN A 201 3.56 -22.64 -18.91
CA ASN A 201 3.03 -23.99 -18.70
C ASN A 201 2.02 -24.07 -17.53
N GLY A 202 1.65 -22.94 -16.91
CA GLY A 202 0.70 -22.85 -15.80
C GLY A 202 1.21 -23.38 -14.45
N CYS A 203 2.49 -23.69 -14.31
CA CYS A 203 2.98 -24.48 -13.17
C CYS A 203 3.02 -23.72 -11.83
N GLN A 204 3.48 -22.46 -11.84
CA GLN A 204 3.54 -21.59 -10.67
C GLN A 204 3.76 -20.12 -11.07
N THR A 205 3.57 -19.21 -10.12
CA THR A 205 3.98 -17.82 -10.21
C THR A 205 5.51 -17.71 -10.24
N ILE A 206 6.04 -17.03 -11.25
CA ILE A 206 7.48 -16.84 -11.46
C ILE A 206 7.96 -15.44 -11.10
N LEU A 207 7.06 -14.44 -11.15
CA LEU A 207 7.32 -13.07 -10.74
C LEU A 207 6.04 -12.45 -10.14
N VAL A 208 6.21 -11.68 -9.09
CA VAL A 208 5.19 -10.82 -8.49
C VAL A 208 5.70 -9.38 -8.55
N ILE A 209 4.88 -8.49 -9.07
CA ILE A 209 5.12 -7.05 -9.05
C ILE A 209 4.10 -6.42 -8.12
N SER A 210 4.59 -5.87 -7.01
CA SER A 210 3.78 -5.19 -6.01
C SER A 210 4.02 -3.68 -6.06
N ARG A 211 2.98 -2.90 -5.74
CA ARG A 211 3.09 -1.45 -5.48
C ARG A 211 3.71 -1.20 -4.09
N PRO A 212 4.11 0.04 -3.73
CA PRO A 212 4.78 0.27 -2.48
C PRO A 212 3.69 0.50 -1.42
N GLY A 213 3.69 -0.37 -0.40
CA GLY A 213 2.98 -0.10 0.84
C GLY A 213 2.02 -1.19 1.33
N GLU A 214 1.68 -2.21 0.53
CA GLU A 214 0.65 -3.19 0.95
C GLU A 214 1.27 -4.51 1.41
N THR A 215 1.28 -4.70 2.73
CA THR A 215 1.76 -5.89 3.46
C THR A 215 3.21 -6.31 3.19
N ALA A 216 4.00 -6.38 4.26
CA ALA A 216 5.33 -6.98 4.18
C ALA A 216 5.20 -8.46 3.83
N TRP A 217 5.39 -8.83 2.55
CA TRP A 217 5.70 -10.21 2.21
C TRP A 217 6.98 -10.61 2.96
N PRO A 218 7.01 -11.72 3.71
CA PRO A 218 8.23 -12.17 4.37
C PRO A 218 9.29 -12.50 3.32
N GLY A 219 10.41 -11.78 3.33
CA GLY A 219 11.49 -11.98 2.37
C GLY A 219 12.06 -10.69 1.81
N ARG A 220 13.06 -10.81 0.93
CA ARG A 220 13.66 -9.67 0.22
C ARG A 220 12.88 -9.38 -1.06
N GLY A 221 12.98 -8.19 -1.61
CA GLY A 221 12.40 -7.85 -2.91
C GLY A 221 13.25 -6.76 -3.55
N PHE A 222 13.31 -6.73 -4.86
CA PHE A 222 14.07 -5.69 -5.57
C PHE A 222 13.19 -4.47 -5.78
N ARG A 223 13.51 -3.35 -5.13
CA ARG A 223 12.71 -2.13 -5.20
C ARG A 223 13.12 -1.26 -6.40
N LEU A 224 12.17 -0.95 -7.27
CA LEU A 224 12.31 -0.07 -8.43
C LEU A 224 11.35 1.12 -8.28
N LYS A 225 11.87 2.24 -7.77
CA LYS A 225 11.07 3.39 -7.30
C LYS A 225 9.94 2.95 -6.36
N ASP A 226 8.74 2.93 -6.91
CA ASP A 226 7.48 2.68 -6.24
C ASP A 226 7.07 1.20 -6.35
N TYR A 227 7.82 0.32 -7.02
CA TYR A 227 7.43 -1.07 -7.17
C TYR A 227 8.41 -2.02 -6.49
N VAL A 228 7.94 -3.19 -6.07
CA VAL A 228 8.75 -4.28 -5.52
C VAL A 228 8.62 -5.50 -6.41
N PHE A 229 9.77 -5.98 -6.88
CA PHE A 229 9.89 -7.19 -7.69
C PHE A 229 10.24 -8.37 -6.79
N ARG A 230 9.47 -9.46 -6.91
CA ARG A 230 9.75 -10.73 -6.22
C ARG A 230 9.73 -11.86 -7.23
N ASN A 231 10.88 -12.45 -7.50
CA ASN A 231 11.09 -13.43 -8.55
C ASN A 231 11.50 -14.79 -7.98
N ALA A 232 10.94 -15.86 -8.53
CA ALA A 232 11.16 -17.24 -8.06
C ALA A 232 12.59 -17.73 -8.36
N SER A 233 13.11 -17.29 -9.49
CA SER A 233 14.45 -17.57 -10.00
C SER A 233 15.07 -16.26 -10.46
N ASP A 234 16.39 -16.26 -10.64
CA ASP A 234 17.10 -15.10 -11.18
C ASP A 234 16.43 -14.63 -12.48
N ILE A 235 16.33 -13.31 -12.63
CA ILE A 235 15.90 -12.68 -13.89
C ILE A 235 17.15 -12.07 -14.51
N THR A 236 17.45 -12.47 -15.74
CA THR A 236 18.51 -11.87 -16.54
C THR A 236 17.89 -10.93 -17.56
N ILE A 237 18.32 -9.66 -17.57
CA ILE A 237 17.91 -8.67 -18.57
C ILE A 237 19.05 -8.49 -19.56
N GLN A 238 18.77 -8.74 -20.84
CA GLN A 238 19.73 -8.59 -21.92
C GLN A 238 19.04 -7.99 -23.15
N THR A 239 19.59 -6.89 -23.65
CA THR A 239 19.18 -6.30 -24.94
C THR A 239 20.32 -6.39 -25.95
N GLU A 240 20.01 -6.16 -27.23
CA GLU A 240 20.99 -6.13 -28.33
C GLU A 240 22.07 -5.03 -28.18
N TYR A 241 21.83 -4.01 -27.35
CA TYR A 241 22.74 -2.89 -27.12
C TYR A 241 23.60 -3.05 -25.84
N MET A 242 23.34 -4.09 -25.03
CA MET A 242 24.03 -4.30 -23.76
C MET A 242 25.28 -5.16 -23.95
N GLN A 243 26.44 -4.66 -23.48
CA GLN A 243 27.69 -5.43 -23.44
C GLN A 243 27.67 -6.53 -22.38
N LEU A 244 26.96 -6.30 -21.27
CA LEU A 244 26.82 -7.24 -20.16
C LEU A 244 25.36 -7.30 -19.74
N ALA A 245 24.90 -8.51 -19.42
CA ALA A 245 23.56 -8.72 -18.91
C ALA A 245 23.41 -8.19 -17.48
N MET A 246 22.26 -7.61 -17.19
CA MET A 246 21.88 -7.22 -15.83
C MET A 246 21.20 -8.40 -15.15
N LEU A 247 21.54 -8.65 -13.88
CA LEU A 247 20.98 -9.73 -13.08
C LEU A 247 20.13 -9.16 -11.94
N ILE A 248 18.89 -9.63 -11.85
CA ILE A 248 18.05 -9.46 -10.66
C ILE A 248 18.04 -10.81 -9.94
N PRO A 249 18.70 -10.94 -8.78
CA PRO A 249 18.79 -12.20 -8.07
C PRO A 249 17.42 -12.68 -7.59
N ALA A 250 17.23 -13.99 -7.52
CA ALA A 250 16.02 -14.62 -7.03
C ALA A 250 15.68 -14.16 -5.61
N SER A 251 14.39 -13.98 -5.35
CA SER A 251 13.85 -13.80 -4.00
C SER A 251 12.85 -14.92 -3.67
N LYS A 252 13.38 -16.14 -3.58
CA LYS A 252 12.61 -17.38 -3.40
C LYS A 252 11.66 -17.37 -2.21
N SER A 253 12.06 -16.79 -1.07
CA SER A 253 11.21 -16.73 0.13
C SER A 253 10.06 -15.75 0.00
N ALA A 254 10.16 -14.79 -0.93
CA ALA A 254 9.23 -13.67 -1.04
C ALA A 254 7.98 -13.98 -1.90
N LEU A 255 7.91 -15.16 -2.51
CA LEU A 255 6.70 -15.65 -3.19
C LEU A 255 5.74 -16.40 -2.26
N MET A 256 6.10 -16.58 -0.99
CA MET A 256 5.25 -17.24 -0.01
C MET A 256 4.33 -16.19 0.63
N LYS A 257 3.07 -16.16 0.21
CA LYS A 257 2.03 -15.43 0.92
C LYS A 257 1.76 -16.22 2.20
N VAL A 258 1.79 -15.58 3.37
CA VAL A 258 1.24 -16.22 4.56
C VAL A 258 -0.24 -16.39 4.27
N GLN A 259 -0.66 -17.62 3.93
CA GLN A 259 -2.04 -17.98 4.19
C GLN A 259 -2.18 -17.85 5.69
N SER A 260 -2.95 -16.88 6.14
CA SER A 260 -3.54 -16.88 7.48
C SER A 260 -4.42 -18.13 7.56
N ASN A 261 -3.77 -19.28 7.80
CA ASN A 261 -4.42 -20.54 8.06
C ASN A 261 -4.74 -20.59 9.55
N SER A 262 -6.05 -20.69 9.80
CA SER A 262 -6.71 -21.14 11.04
C SER A 262 -6.77 -20.15 12.20
#